data_AF-A0A958ZDE0-F1
#
_entry.id   AF-A0A958ZDE0-F1
#
_cell.length_a   1.000
_cell.length_b   1.000
_cell.length_c   1.000
_cell.angle_alpha   90.00
_cell.angle_beta   90.00
_cell.angle_gamma   90.00
#
_symmetry.space_group_name_H-M   'P 1'
#
loop_
_entity.id
_entity.type
_entity.pdbx_description
1 polymer ?
#
loop_
_entity_poly.entity_id
_entity_poly.type
_entity_poly.pdbx_seq_one_letter_code
_entity_poly.pdbx_strand_id
1 'polypeptide(L)'
;MSKLESIIYETYGSADELIALVRKVDLETNLNTMLDKIESALESDDHNKIVAISGPMLSGINNKLSNHSNQDEKQKLEYLLADIFEKYLIIISQKKDGPNILAQVDENLRETCEIAGYDYDALTSLFNIRKHVVLLPQRKIQSRYYYEWNGIPYELDEIIRDIADKKWIYSVKEMRRVFSPVTGNLQIRCNPERKAELLIFFHKLKEFNLITPKGRGNSGHFRPICTYAVDNEGNFIYQKAVNKLHNRLKNNLKRYAELTGKAEKIIESNAPKSIGQ
;
A
#
# COMPACT_ATOMS: atom_id res chain seq x y z
N MET A 1 37.02 -12.28 -1.47
CA MET A 1 35.78 -13.06 -1.48
C MET A 1 34.67 -12.12 -1.07
N SER A 2 33.66 -11.94 -1.93
CA SER A 2 32.49 -11.15 -1.61
C SER A 2 31.63 -11.88 -0.57
N LYS A 3 30.75 -11.15 0.11
CA LYS A 3 29.91 -11.71 1.15
C LYS A 3 28.95 -12.77 0.62
N LEU A 4 28.40 -12.53 -0.56
CA LEU A 4 27.60 -13.51 -1.28
C LEU A 4 28.39 -14.79 -1.55
N GLU A 5 29.66 -14.67 -2.00
CA GLU A 5 30.52 -15.83 -2.21
C GLU A 5 30.74 -16.60 -0.90
N SER A 6 31.04 -15.92 0.22
CA SER A 6 31.20 -16.57 1.52
C SER A 6 29.96 -17.37 1.91
N ILE A 7 28.76 -16.79 1.78
CA ILE A 7 27.49 -17.48 2.08
C ILE A 7 27.33 -18.72 1.20
N ILE A 8 27.65 -18.61 -0.10
CA ILE A 8 27.51 -19.72 -1.04
C ILE A 8 28.50 -20.85 -0.71
N TYR A 9 29.78 -20.53 -0.44
CA TYR A 9 30.79 -21.53 -0.10
C TYR A 9 30.51 -22.24 1.23
N GLU A 10 29.95 -21.52 2.22
CA GLU A 10 29.61 -22.10 3.52
C GLU A 10 28.40 -23.04 3.45
N THR A 11 27.51 -22.84 2.47
CA THR A 11 26.19 -23.48 2.44
C THR A 11 26.08 -24.59 1.38
N TYR A 12 26.78 -24.46 0.25
CA TYR A 12 26.56 -25.32 -0.92
C TYR A 12 27.83 -26.05 -1.37
N GLY A 13 27.71 -27.34 -1.67
CA GLY A 13 28.80 -28.15 -2.23
C GLY A 13 29.18 -27.80 -3.68
N SER A 14 28.27 -27.14 -4.42
CA SER A 14 28.46 -26.70 -5.81
C SER A 14 28.68 -25.18 -5.91
N ALA A 15 29.43 -24.61 -4.96
CA ALA A 15 29.57 -23.17 -4.80
C ALA A 15 30.11 -22.45 -6.05
N ASP A 16 31.13 -23.00 -6.69
CA ASP A 16 31.75 -22.40 -7.89
C ASP A 16 30.75 -22.27 -9.05
N GLU A 17 29.91 -23.29 -9.25
CA GLU A 17 28.87 -23.30 -10.28
C GLU A 17 27.80 -22.23 -10.00
N LEU A 18 27.37 -22.12 -8.74
CA LEU A 18 26.37 -21.13 -8.33
C LEU A 18 26.89 -19.71 -8.45
N ILE A 19 28.15 -19.44 -8.07
CA ILE A 19 28.78 -18.12 -8.22
C ILE A 19 28.91 -17.77 -9.71
N ALA A 20 29.35 -18.72 -10.54
CA ALA A 20 29.42 -18.50 -11.99
C ALA A 20 28.04 -18.18 -12.57
N LEU A 21 26.99 -18.84 -12.09
CA LEU A 21 25.63 -18.61 -12.54
C LEU A 21 25.07 -17.24 -12.10
N VAL A 22 25.31 -16.83 -10.85
CA VAL A 22 24.95 -15.51 -10.34
C VAL A 22 25.61 -14.40 -11.16
N ARG A 23 26.89 -14.58 -11.52
CA ARG A 23 27.65 -13.66 -12.37
C ARG A 23 27.10 -13.60 -13.79
N LYS A 24 26.80 -14.77 -14.37
CA LYS A 24 26.23 -14.89 -15.72
C LYS A 24 24.92 -14.10 -15.87
N VAL A 25 24.10 -14.06 -14.83
CA VAL A 25 22.80 -13.34 -14.82
C VAL A 25 22.92 -11.91 -14.28
N ASP A 26 24.14 -11.44 -13.96
CA ASP A 26 24.41 -10.10 -13.44
C ASP A 26 23.60 -9.79 -12.17
N LEU A 27 23.56 -10.76 -11.25
CA LEU A 27 22.92 -10.65 -9.94
C LEU A 27 23.92 -10.30 -8.82
N GLU A 28 25.22 -10.55 -9.01
CA GLU A 28 26.24 -10.45 -7.95
C GLU A 28 26.27 -9.07 -7.28
N THR A 29 26.30 -8.00 -8.05
CA THR A 29 26.37 -6.63 -7.51
C THR A 29 25.10 -6.25 -6.75
N ASN A 30 23.93 -6.62 -7.29
CA ASN A 30 22.64 -6.34 -6.67
C ASN A 30 22.50 -7.07 -5.33
N LEU A 31 22.90 -8.34 -5.30
CA LEU A 31 22.83 -9.17 -4.10
C LEU A 31 23.81 -8.70 -3.03
N ASN A 32 25.08 -8.46 -3.35
CA ASN A 32 26.04 -7.94 -2.37
C ASN A 32 25.57 -6.60 -1.78
N THR A 33 25.12 -5.67 -2.64
CA THR A 33 24.58 -4.38 -2.17
C THR A 33 23.36 -4.56 -1.26
N MET A 34 22.50 -5.53 -1.55
CA MET A 34 21.34 -5.85 -0.73
C MET A 34 21.73 -6.41 0.62
N LEU A 35 22.61 -7.41 0.65
CA LEU A 35 23.10 -8.04 1.87
C LEU A 35 23.78 -7.03 2.80
N ASP A 36 24.53 -6.09 2.25
CA ASP A 36 25.18 -5.04 3.03
C ASP A 36 24.17 -4.05 3.63
N LYS A 37 23.15 -3.64 2.87
CA LYS A 37 22.12 -2.74 3.38
C LYS A 37 21.24 -3.42 4.44
N ILE A 38 20.91 -4.70 4.26
CA ILE A 38 20.12 -5.46 5.25
C ILE A 38 20.91 -5.58 6.55
N GLU A 39 22.18 -5.98 6.51
CA GLU A 39 22.98 -6.14 7.73
C GLU A 39 23.24 -4.81 8.41
N SER A 40 23.60 -3.76 7.67
CA SER A 40 23.76 -2.43 8.25
C SER A 40 22.47 -1.95 8.94
N ALA A 41 21.30 -2.24 8.37
CA ALA A 41 20.03 -1.93 9.00
C ALA A 41 19.73 -2.79 10.24
N LEU A 42 20.14 -4.07 10.24
CA LEU A 42 20.00 -4.96 11.40
C LEU A 42 20.94 -4.60 12.56
N GLU A 43 22.16 -4.17 12.25
CA GLU A 43 23.18 -3.72 13.22
C GLU A 43 22.79 -2.39 13.87
N SER A 44 22.22 -1.47 13.08
CA SER A 44 21.75 -0.17 13.57
C SER A 44 20.34 -0.19 14.17
N ASP A 45 19.68 -1.35 14.19
CA ASP A 45 18.26 -1.54 14.59
C ASP A 45 17.30 -0.59 13.83
N ASP A 46 17.71 -0.13 12.63
CA ASP A 46 16.94 0.78 11.78
C ASP A 46 16.03 -0.01 10.85
N HIS A 47 14.96 -0.53 11.44
CA HIS A 47 14.01 -1.39 10.75
C HIS A 47 13.28 -0.72 9.58
N ASN A 48 13.19 0.61 9.57
CA ASN A 48 12.59 1.35 8.44
C ASN A 48 13.45 1.23 7.17
N LYS A 49 14.78 1.12 7.31
CA LYS A 49 15.67 0.87 6.17
C LYS A 49 15.41 -0.50 5.54
N ILE A 50 15.19 -1.55 6.35
CA ILE A 50 14.86 -2.90 5.85
C ILE A 50 13.59 -2.86 4.98
N VAL A 51 12.55 -2.17 5.47
CA VAL A 51 11.32 -1.99 4.71
C VAL A 51 11.61 -1.25 3.41
N ALA A 52 12.29 -0.10 3.46
CA ALA A 52 12.55 0.74 2.30
C ALA A 52 13.37 0.06 1.18
N ILE A 53 14.32 -0.82 1.54
CA ILE A 53 15.18 -1.50 0.56
C ILE A 53 14.52 -2.73 -0.07
N SER A 54 13.58 -3.39 0.63
CA SER A 54 13.02 -4.69 0.22
C SER A 54 12.31 -4.64 -1.16
N GLY A 55 11.43 -3.66 -1.38
CA GLY A 55 10.67 -3.51 -2.62
C GLY A 55 11.54 -3.35 -3.88
N PRO A 56 12.34 -2.26 -3.98
CA PRO A 56 13.20 -2.03 -5.14
C PRO A 56 14.19 -3.17 -5.42
N MET A 57 14.70 -3.81 -4.36
CA MET A 57 15.71 -4.86 -4.51
C MET A 57 15.12 -6.18 -5.00
N LEU A 58 14.04 -6.67 -4.40
CA LEU A 58 13.38 -7.90 -4.85
C LEU A 58 12.78 -7.73 -6.25
N SER A 59 12.33 -6.52 -6.58
CA SER A 59 11.95 -6.17 -7.96
C SER A 59 13.11 -6.26 -8.94
N GLY A 60 14.30 -5.76 -8.58
CA GLY A 60 15.50 -5.86 -9.41
C GLY A 60 15.93 -7.30 -9.68
N ILE A 61 15.85 -8.15 -8.65
CA ILE A 61 16.12 -9.59 -8.76
C ILE A 61 15.10 -10.27 -9.68
N ASN A 62 13.81 -10.01 -9.47
CA ASN A 62 12.74 -10.60 -10.29
C ASN A 62 12.89 -10.26 -11.78
N ASN A 63 13.20 -9.00 -12.11
CA ASN A 63 13.39 -8.58 -13.49
C ASN A 63 14.58 -9.30 -14.16
N LYS A 64 15.66 -9.58 -13.41
CA LYS A 64 16.78 -10.36 -13.94
C LYS A 64 16.39 -11.82 -14.19
N LEU A 65 15.67 -12.44 -13.25
CA LEU A 65 15.23 -13.83 -13.37
C LEU A 65 14.14 -14.04 -14.43
N SER A 66 13.19 -13.11 -14.57
CA SER A 66 12.10 -13.21 -15.53
C SER A 66 12.60 -13.18 -16.98
N ASN A 67 13.74 -12.52 -17.22
CA ASN A 67 14.37 -12.42 -18.53
C ASN A 67 15.37 -13.55 -18.81
N HIS A 68 15.60 -14.47 -17.87
CA HIS A 68 16.50 -15.60 -18.06
C HIS A 68 15.80 -16.77 -18.76
N SER A 69 16.35 -17.21 -19.90
CA SER A 69 15.69 -18.20 -20.75
C SER A 69 15.89 -19.66 -20.32
N ASN A 70 16.98 -19.97 -19.62
CA ASN A 70 17.27 -21.33 -19.17
C ASN A 70 16.53 -21.61 -17.84
N GLN A 71 15.54 -22.51 -17.88
CA GLN A 71 14.67 -22.82 -16.74
C GLN A 71 15.42 -23.50 -15.59
N ASP A 72 16.33 -24.44 -15.87
CA ASP A 72 17.09 -25.14 -14.82
C ASP A 72 18.00 -24.18 -14.06
N GLU A 73 18.67 -23.29 -14.81
CA GLU A 73 19.50 -22.23 -14.24
C GLU A 73 18.67 -21.22 -13.44
N LYS A 74 17.51 -20.84 -13.97
CA LYS A 74 16.57 -19.95 -13.28
C LYS A 74 16.13 -20.57 -11.95
N GLN A 75 15.76 -21.85 -11.95
CA GLN A 75 15.32 -22.55 -10.76
C GLN A 75 16.44 -22.68 -9.71
N LYS A 76 17.69 -22.93 -10.13
CA LYS A 76 18.86 -22.91 -9.23
C LYS A 76 19.05 -21.55 -8.56
N LEU A 77 18.93 -20.46 -9.32
CA LEU A 77 19.02 -19.11 -8.78
C LEU A 77 17.86 -18.81 -7.84
N GLU A 78 16.65 -19.23 -8.18
CA GLU A 78 15.46 -19.08 -7.35
C GLU A 78 15.63 -19.75 -5.99
N TYR A 79 16.10 -21.00 -5.93
CA TYR A 79 16.39 -21.68 -4.67
C TYR A 79 17.50 -21.01 -3.87
N LEU A 80 18.60 -20.63 -4.53
CA LEU A 80 19.69 -19.92 -3.87
C LEU A 80 19.21 -18.63 -3.19
N LEU A 81 18.39 -17.86 -3.90
CA LEU A 81 17.83 -16.61 -3.40
C LEU A 81 16.86 -16.86 -2.24
N ALA A 82 15.98 -17.84 -2.36
CA ALA A 82 15.04 -18.22 -1.30
C ALA A 82 15.77 -18.51 0.01
N ASP A 83 16.82 -19.35 -0.04
CA ASP A 83 17.62 -19.74 1.12
C ASP A 83 18.37 -18.55 1.75
N ILE A 84 18.98 -17.70 0.91
CA ILE A 84 19.67 -16.48 1.38
C ILE A 84 18.70 -15.58 2.13
N PHE A 85 17.51 -15.32 1.57
CA PHE A 85 16.54 -14.43 2.23
C PHE A 85 15.84 -15.07 3.42
N GLU A 86 15.60 -16.38 3.42
CA GLU A 86 15.00 -17.09 4.56
C GLU A 86 15.83 -16.85 5.84
N LYS A 87 17.18 -16.88 5.74
CA LYS A 87 18.06 -16.55 6.87
C LYS A 87 17.77 -15.17 7.45
N TYR A 88 17.64 -14.14 6.61
CA TYR A 88 17.34 -12.78 7.08
C TYR A 88 15.92 -12.63 7.59
N LEU A 89 14.93 -13.27 6.95
CA LEU A 89 13.55 -13.29 7.42
C LEU A 89 13.45 -13.91 8.81
N ILE A 90 14.19 -15.00 9.08
CA ILE A 90 14.29 -15.61 10.41
C ILE A 90 14.88 -14.62 11.42
N ILE A 91 16.02 -13.98 11.09
CA ILE A 91 16.67 -13.00 11.99
C ILE A 91 15.70 -11.85 12.31
N ILE A 92 15.04 -11.30 11.29
CA ILE A 92 14.04 -10.23 11.47
C ILE A 92 12.89 -10.73 12.34
N SER A 93 12.36 -11.94 12.11
CA SER A 93 11.23 -12.50 12.85
C SER A 93 11.50 -12.64 14.35
N GLN A 94 12.77 -12.84 14.74
CA GLN A 94 13.19 -13.00 16.13
C GLN A 94 13.37 -11.66 16.87
N LYS A 95 13.39 -10.52 16.15
CA LYS A 95 13.44 -9.20 16.76
C LYS A 95 12.11 -8.86 17.46
N LYS A 96 12.16 -8.00 18.48
CA LYS A 96 10.98 -7.56 19.25
C LYS A 96 9.85 -7.01 18.35
N ASP A 97 10.21 -6.23 17.33
CA ASP A 97 9.28 -5.67 16.34
C ASP A 97 9.27 -6.46 15.01
N GLY A 98 9.98 -7.59 14.95
CA GLY A 98 10.08 -8.48 13.79
C GLY A 98 8.76 -8.70 13.03
N PRO A 99 7.67 -9.07 13.73
CA PRO A 99 6.37 -9.26 13.11
C PRO A 99 5.86 -8.05 12.33
N ASN A 100 6.06 -6.85 12.88
CA ASN A 100 5.64 -5.58 12.27
C ASN A 100 6.53 -5.20 11.08
N ILE A 101 7.82 -5.52 11.15
CA ILE A 101 8.77 -5.29 10.06
C ILE A 101 8.41 -6.17 8.87
N LEU A 102 8.19 -7.46 9.11
CA LEU A 102 7.80 -8.42 8.06
C LEU A 102 6.49 -8.04 7.38
N ALA A 103 5.49 -7.59 8.16
CA ALA A 103 4.23 -7.10 7.59
C ALA A 103 4.42 -5.85 6.71
N GLN A 104 5.31 -4.94 7.11
CA GLN A 104 5.64 -3.74 6.31
C GLN A 104 6.46 -4.08 5.06
N VAL A 105 7.35 -5.06 5.13
CA VAL A 105 8.08 -5.60 3.98
C VAL A 105 7.09 -6.22 2.98
N ASP A 106 6.16 -7.04 3.45
CA ASP A 106 5.12 -7.65 2.60
C ASP A 106 4.26 -6.61 1.88
N GLU A 107 3.78 -5.59 2.61
CA GLU A 107 2.98 -4.51 2.02
C GLU A 107 3.79 -3.68 1.02
N ASN A 108 5.03 -3.31 1.35
CA ASN A 108 5.89 -2.55 0.44
C ASN A 108 6.22 -3.34 -0.83
N LEU A 109 6.38 -4.66 -0.72
CA LEU A 109 6.57 -5.54 -1.86
C LEU A 109 5.34 -5.58 -2.75
N ARG A 110 4.14 -5.67 -2.16
CA ARG A 110 2.88 -5.62 -2.90
C ARG A 110 2.74 -4.30 -3.66
N GLU A 111 2.95 -3.18 -2.98
CA GLU A 111 2.89 -1.84 -3.59
C GLU A 111 3.92 -1.69 -4.72
N THR A 112 5.15 -2.14 -4.51
CA THR A 112 6.23 -2.04 -5.51
C THR A 112 5.92 -2.90 -6.73
N CYS A 113 5.42 -4.13 -6.52
CA CYS A 113 5.02 -5.02 -7.61
C CYS A 113 3.86 -4.44 -8.42
N GLU A 114 2.85 -3.86 -7.76
CA GLU A 114 1.73 -3.18 -8.43
C GLU A 114 2.18 -1.96 -9.26
N ILE A 115 3.16 -1.19 -8.75
CA ILE A 115 3.69 -0.02 -9.46
C ILE A 115 4.47 -0.45 -10.71
N ALA A 116 5.28 -1.50 -10.60
CA ALA A 116 6.19 -1.90 -11.66
C ALA A 116 5.62 -3.01 -12.58
N GLY A 117 4.41 -3.49 -12.32
CA GLY A 117 3.71 -4.48 -13.15
C GLY A 117 4.23 -5.90 -12.99
N TYR A 118 4.80 -6.23 -11.82
CA TYR A 118 5.32 -7.56 -11.52
C TYR A 118 4.29 -8.45 -10.82
N ASP A 119 4.44 -9.75 -10.98
CA ASP A 119 3.65 -10.76 -10.28
C ASP A 119 4.13 -10.89 -8.81
N TYR A 120 3.38 -10.28 -7.91
CA TYR A 120 3.61 -10.33 -6.47
C TYR A 120 3.46 -11.75 -5.89
N ASP A 121 2.54 -12.57 -6.42
CA ASP A 121 2.32 -13.92 -5.90
C ASP A 121 3.49 -14.84 -6.28
N ALA A 122 4.02 -14.70 -7.49
CA ALA A 122 5.25 -15.40 -7.91
C ALA A 122 6.44 -15.01 -7.02
N LEU A 123 6.63 -13.70 -6.78
CA LEU A 123 7.70 -13.18 -5.95
C LEU A 123 7.60 -13.67 -4.50
N THR A 124 6.42 -13.57 -3.89
CA THR A 124 6.24 -13.96 -2.48
C THR A 124 6.29 -15.47 -2.26
N SER A 125 5.93 -16.26 -3.27
CA SER A 125 6.12 -17.71 -3.27
C SER A 125 7.59 -18.09 -3.32
N LEU A 126 8.38 -17.37 -4.12
CA LEU A 126 9.82 -17.58 -4.24
C LEU A 126 10.55 -17.37 -2.90
N PHE A 127 10.24 -16.29 -2.19
CA PHE A 127 10.95 -15.92 -0.96
C PHE A 127 10.33 -16.46 0.33
N ASN A 128 9.27 -17.29 0.23
CA ASN A 128 8.56 -17.85 1.38
C ASN A 128 8.11 -16.83 2.44
N ILE A 129 7.92 -15.56 2.06
CA ILE A 129 7.61 -14.46 3.01
C ILE A 129 6.34 -14.76 3.79
N ARG A 130 5.33 -15.36 3.12
CA ARG A 130 4.05 -15.72 3.74
C ARG A 130 4.20 -16.73 4.87
N LYS A 131 5.14 -17.67 4.80
CA LYS A 131 5.38 -18.67 5.87
C LYS A 131 5.76 -17.99 7.19
N HIS A 132 6.59 -16.95 7.13
CA HIS A 132 7.00 -16.18 8.30
C HIS A 132 5.95 -15.18 8.76
N VAL A 133 5.09 -14.69 7.86
CA VAL A 133 3.99 -13.77 8.20
C VAL A 133 2.78 -14.49 8.81
N VAL A 134 2.48 -15.72 8.38
CA VAL A 134 1.30 -16.50 8.81
C VAL A 134 1.44 -17.05 10.25
N LEU A 135 2.67 -17.27 10.74
CA LEU A 135 2.93 -17.73 12.10
C LEU A 135 2.84 -16.63 13.18
N LEU A 136 2.65 -15.38 12.76
CA LEU A 136 2.54 -14.25 13.66
C LEU A 136 1.10 -14.15 14.20
N PRO A 137 0.89 -13.85 15.49
CA PRO A 137 -0.43 -13.52 15.98
C PRO A 137 -0.95 -12.34 15.16
N GLN A 138 -2.03 -12.55 14.40
CA GLN A 138 -2.72 -11.51 13.64
C GLN A 138 -3.34 -10.49 14.60
N ARG A 139 -2.51 -9.62 15.19
CA ARG A 139 -2.98 -8.51 16.00
C ARG A 139 -3.35 -7.38 15.05
N LYS A 140 -4.67 -7.15 14.99
CA LYS A 140 -5.41 -6.01 14.42
C LYS A 140 -4.52 -5.06 13.61
N ILE A 141 -4.57 -5.23 12.29
CA ILE A 141 -4.20 -4.28 11.24
C ILE A 141 -4.14 -2.85 11.80
N GLN A 142 -2.93 -2.29 11.88
CA GLN A 142 -2.71 -0.87 12.14
C GLN A 142 -3.68 -0.08 11.27
N SER A 143 -4.39 0.88 11.88
CA SER A 143 -5.47 1.59 11.19
C SER A 143 -5.00 2.10 9.84
N ARG A 144 -5.63 1.58 8.78
CA ARG A 144 -5.42 2.12 7.43
C ARG A 144 -5.98 3.56 7.38
N TYR A 145 -5.64 4.31 6.34
CA TYR A 145 -6.10 5.70 6.12
C TYR A 145 -7.56 5.94 6.56
N TYR A 146 -7.85 7.05 7.23
CA TYR A 146 -9.22 7.38 7.64
C TYR A 146 -9.41 8.88 7.74
N TYR A 147 -10.64 9.34 7.93
CA TYR A 147 -10.96 10.72 8.26
C TYR A 147 -11.29 10.82 9.76
N GLU A 148 -10.68 11.77 10.43
CA GLU A 148 -11.18 12.26 11.72
C GLU A 148 -12.27 13.31 11.41
N TRP A 149 -13.45 13.15 12.02
CA TRP A 149 -14.54 14.11 11.92
C TRP A 149 -14.37 15.18 13.01
N ASN A 150 -14.36 16.44 12.59
CA ASN A 150 -14.15 17.57 13.49
C ASN A 150 -15.47 18.27 13.90
N GLY A 151 -16.58 17.93 13.23
CA GLY A 151 -17.90 18.50 13.53
C GLY A 151 -18.67 17.74 14.60
N ILE A 152 -19.96 18.04 14.74
CA ILE A 152 -20.82 17.34 15.69
C ILE A 152 -21.17 15.93 15.15
N PRO A 153 -21.09 14.84 15.94
CA PRO A 153 -21.31 13.48 15.43
C PRO A 153 -22.65 13.23 14.74
N TYR A 154 -23.75 13.85 15.19
CA TYR A 154 -25.06 13.66 14.54
C TYR A 154 -25.11 14.29 13.14
N GLU A 155 -24.33 15.36 12.89
CA GLU A 155 -24.31 16.04 11.59
C GLU A 155 -23.63 15.17 10.53
N LEU A 156 -22.59 14.42 10.91
CA LEU A 156 -21.98 13.41 10.04
C LEU A 156 -23.01 12.36 9.61
N ASP A 157 -23.85 11.91 10.54
CA ASP A 157 -24.86 10.90 10.27
C ASP A 157 -25.91 11.36 9.27
N GLU A 158 -26.40 12.60 9.41
CA GLU A 158 -27.35 13.20 8.46
C GLU A 158 -26.71 13.42 7.10
N ILE A 159 -25.48 13.96 7.06
CA ILE A 159 -24.71 14.12 5.82
C ILE A 159 -24.55 12.80 5.07
N ILE A 160 -24.18 11.71 5.76
CA ILE A 160 -23.97 10.41 5.13
C ILE A 160 -25.30 9.83 4.61
N ARG A 161 -26.42 10.06 5.31
CA ARG A 161 -27.75 9.65 4.82
C ARG A 161 -28.13 10.42 3.56
N ASP A 162 -27.94 11.72 3.53
CA ASP A 162 -28.26 12.57 2.38
C ASP A 162 -27.51 12.16 1.10
N ILE A 163 -26.22 11.83 1.21
CA ILE A 163 -25.44 11.34 0.06
C ILE A 163 -25.84 9.91 -0.35
N ALA A 164 -26.32 9.08 0.59
CA ALA A 164 -26.86 7.76 0.29
C ALA A 164 -28.21 7.86 -0.44
N ASP A 165 -29.10 8.76 -0.01
CA ASP A 165 -30.40 9.02 -0.65
C ASP A 165 -30.23 9.56 -2.07
N LYS A 166 -29.18 10.34 -2.31
CA LYS A 166 -28.76 10.78 -3.65
C LYS A 166 -28.07 9.70 -4.49
N LYS A 167 -27.93 8.48 -3.95
CA LYS A 167 -27.30 7.31 -4.58
C LYS A 167 -25.83 7.55 -4.96
N TRP A 168 -25.10 8.35 -4.18
CA TRP A 168 -23.64 8.49 -4.36
C TRP A 168 -22.91 7.30 -3.77
N ILE A 169 -23.46 6.76 -2.68
CA ILE A 169 -22.97 5.60 -1.94
C ILE A 169 -24.13 4.61 -1.78
N TYR A 170 -23.82 3.33 -1.60
CA TYR A 170 -24.84 2.29 -1.40
C TYR A 170 -25.08 1.92 0.06
N SER A 171 -24.18 2.32 0.97
CA SER A 171 -24.26 1.92 2.38
C SER A 171 -23.75 3.00 3.32
N VAL A 172 -24.67 3.53 4.12
CA VAL A 172 -24.39 4.47 5.22
C VAL A 172 -23.40 3.86 6.21
N LYS A 173 -23.57 2.56 6.53
CA LYS A 173 -22.71 1.84 7.48
C LYS A 173 -21.28 1.71 6.96
N GLU A 174 -21.10 1.38 5.69
CA GLU A 174 -19.77 1.29 5.06
C GLU A 174 -19.09 2.65 5.04
N MET A 175 -19.82 3.71 4.65
CA MET A 175 -19.26 5.06 4.61
C MET A 175 -18.85 5.54 6.01
N ARG A 176 -19.66 5.33 7.07
CA ARG A 176 -19.27 5.73 8.44
C ARG A 176 -17.93 5.14 8.88
N ARG A 177 -17.58 3.94 8.42
CA ARG A 177 -16.32 3.30 8.79
C ARG A 177 -15.09 4.06 8.30
N VAL A 178 -15.19 4.89 7.26
CA VAL A 178 -14.06 5.73 6.83
C VAL A 178 -13.77 6.89 7.78
N PHE A 179 -14.69 7.21 8.68
CA PHE A 179 -14.57 8.28 9.67
C PHE A 179 -14.07 7.80 11.04
N SER A 180 -13.52 6.59 11.11
CA SER A 180 -12.95 6.00 12.32
C SER A 180 -11.75 5.15 11.96
N PRO A 181 -10.86 4.84 12.92
CA PRO A 181 -9.72 3.96 12.67
C PRO A 181 -10.14 2.64 12.02
N VAL A 182 -9.76 2.45 10.76
CA VAL A 182 -10.20 1.31 9.96
C VAL A 182 -9.48 0.05 10.41
N THR A 183 -10.24 -0.91 10.94
CA THR A 183 -9.75 -2.27 11.19
C THR A 183 -10.25 -3.22 10.09
N GLY A 184 -9.36 -4.07 9.57
CA GLY A 184 -9.70 -5.05 8.54
C GLY A 184 -9.75 -4.48 7.10
N ASN A 185 -10.41 -5.24 6.23
CA ASN A 185 -10.74 -4.80 4.88
C ASN A 185 -11.99 -3.91 4.93
N LEU A 186 -11.83 -2.65 4.47
CA LEU A 186 -12.92 -1.72 4.25
C LEU A 186 -13.09 -1.55 2.74
N GLN A 187 -14.31 -1.75 2.28
CA GLN A 187 -14.76 -1.39 0.95
C GLN A 187 -16.02 -0.55 1.13
N ILE A 188 -16.08 0.56 0.40
CA ILE A 188 -17.20 1.48 0.41
C ILE A 188 -17.76 1.44 -1.00
N ARG A 189 -18.94 0.82 -1.15
CA ARG A 189 -19.58 0.74 -2.46
C ARG A 189 -20.13 2.11 -2.83
N CYS A 190 -19.69 2.61 -3.97
CA CYS A 190 -19.98 3.93 -4.49
C CYS A 190 -20.52 3.81 -5.92
N ASN A 191 -21.39 4.76 -6.31
CA ASN A 191 -21.85 4.84 -7.69
C ASN A 191 -20.74 5.45 -8.57
N PRO A 192 -20.20 4.72 -9.57
CA PRO A 192 -19.11 5.21 -10.41
C PRO A 192 -19.46 6.47 -11.21
N GLU A 193 -20.74 6.64 -11.57
CA GLU A 193 -21.24 7.83 -12.28
C GLU A 193 -21.19 9.09 -11.41
N ARG A 194 -21.21 8.90 -10.08
CA ARG A 194 -21.19 9.98 -9.06
C ARG A 194 -19.81 10.23 -8.47
N LYS A 195 -18.75 9.66 -9.05
CA LYS A 195 -17.39 9.80 -8.50
C LYS A 195 -16.90 11.26 -8.49
N ALA A 196 -17.35 12.09 -9.43
CA ALA A 196 -16.98 13.50 -9.46
C ALA A 196 -17.66 14.28 -8.32
N GLU A 197 -18.97 14.04 -8.11
CA GLU A 197 -19.73 14.57 -6.99
C GLU A 197 -19.08 14.20 -5.65
N LEU A 198 -18.77 12.92 -5.46
CA LEU A 198 -18.19 12.41 -4.23
C LEU A 198 -16.80 13.03 -3.97
N LEU A 199 -15.98 13.18 -5.01
CA LEU A 199 -14.67 13.80 -4.90
C LEU A 199 -14.77 15.27 -4.47
N ILE A 200 -15.63 16.06 -5.11
CA ILE A 200 -15.86 17.47 -4.76
C ILE A 200 -16.45 17.60 -3.36
N PHE A 201 -17.32 16.67 -2.98
CA PHE A 201 -17.90 16.63 -1.65
C PHE A 201 -16.84 16.47 -0.55
N PHE A 202 -15.91 15.51 -0.67
CA PHE A 202 -14.80 15.38 0.28
C PHE A 202 -13.83 16.57 0.23
N HIS A 203 -13.66 17.21 -0.93
CA HIS A 203 -12.88 18.46 -1.02
C HIS A 203 -13.53 19.56 -0.16
N LYS A 204 -14.85 19.73 -0.27
CA LYS A 204 -15.60 20.74 0.47
C LYS A 204 -15.66 20.47 1.96
N LEU A 205 -15.85 19.22 2.39
CA LEU A 205 -15.71 18.85 3.80
C LEU A 205 -14.33 19.25 4.35
N LYS A 206 -13.27 19.15 3.55
CA LYS A 206 -11.94 19.57 3.97
C LYS A 206 -11.79 21.09 4.01
N GLU A 207 -12.34 21.81 3.03
CA GLU A 207 -12.34 23.29 3.01
C GLU A 207 -13.08 23.88 4.22
N PHE A 208 -14.21 23.27 4.61
CA PHE A 208 -14.95 23.62 5.83
C PHE A 208 -14.31 23.10 7.13
N ASN A 209 -13.12 22.52 7.07
CA ASN A 209 -12.42 21.92 8.22
C ASN A 209 -13.23 20.84 8.98
N LEU A 210 -14.25 20.24 8.36
CA LEU A 210 -15.06 19.19 8.99
C LEU A 210 -14.35 17.83 9.03
N ILE A 211 -13.30 17.67 8.22
CA ILE A 211 -12.49 16.44 8.19
C ILE A 211 -10.99 16.70 8.28
N THR A 212 -10.31 15.80 8.97
CA THR A 212 -8.85 15.70 8.99
C THR A 212 -8.42 14.32 8.49
N PRO A 213 -7.72 14.20 7.34
CA PRO A 213 -7.20 12.91 6.91
C PRO A 213 -6.13 12.41 7.90
N LYS A 214 -6.20 11.14 8.28
CA LYS A 214 -5.24 10.45 9.15
C LYS A 214 -4.69 9.20 8.46
N GLY A 215 -3.47 8.81 8.81
CA GLY A 215 -2.78 7.64 8.27
C GLY A 215 -1.26 7.83 8.23
N ARG A 216 -0.51 6.76 7.91
CA ARG A 216 0.95 6.84 7.73
C ARG A 216 1.29 7.55 6.41
N GLY A 217 2.26 8.47 6.48
CA GLY A 217 2.70 9.30 5.36
C GLY A 217 1.83 10.55 5.19
N ASN A 218 2.45 11.65 4.74
CA ASN A 218 1.83 12.94 4.51
C ASN A 218 0.91 12.87 3.26
N SER A 219 -0.16 12.09 3.38
CA SER A 219 -0.97 11.63 2.27
C SER A 219 -2.11 12.62 2.03
N GLY A 220 -2.30 13.01 0.77
CA GLY A 220 -3.27 14.03 0.39
C GLY A 220 -4.68 13.74 0.90
N HIS A 221 -5.48 14.78 1.10
CA HIS A 221 -6.81 14.69 1.73
C HIS A 221 -7.82 13.74 1.05
N PHE A 222 -7.57 13.31 -0.18
CA PHE A 222 -8.41 12.30 -0.85
C PHE A 222 -7.98 10.85 -0.58
N ARG A 223 -6.84 10.61 0.08
CA ARG A 223 -6.27 9.27 0.23
C ARG A 223 -7.24 8.27 0.87
N PRO A 224 -7.95 8.57 1.97
CA PRO A 224 -8.86 7.60 2.56
C PRO A 224 -9.98 7.18 1.60
N ILE A 225 -10.69 8.13 0.98
CA ILE A 225 -11.79 7.76 0.04
C ILE A 225 -11.26 7.04 -1.21
N CYS A 226 -10.10 7.43 -1.73
CA CYS A 226 -9.50 6.75 -2.90
C CYS A 226 -9.09 5.31 -2.60
N THR A 227 -8.74 5.02 -1.34
CA THR A 227 -8.25 3.70 -0.92
C THR A 227 -9.38 2.69 -0.75
N TYR A 228 -10.60 3.13 -0.44
CA TYR A 228 -11.71 2.22 -0.12
C TYR A 228 -12.90 2.27 -1.06
N ALA A 229 -13.01 3.32 -1.88
CA ALA A 229 -14.16 3.46 -2.78
C ALA A 229 -14.08 2.48 -3.95
N VAL A 230 -15.06 1.58 -4.02
CA VAL A 230 -15.22 0.56 -5.05
C VAL A 230 -16.58 0.65 -5.71
N ASP A 231 -16.71 0.13 -6.93
CA ASP A 231 -17.99 -0.07 -7.59
C ASP A 231 -18.73 -1.31 -7.06
N ASN A 232 -19.84 -1.69 -7.70
CA ASN A 232 -20.61 -2.89 -7.31
C ASN A 232 -19.88 -4.21 -7.62
N GLU A 233 -18.91 -4.19 -8.53
CA GLU A 233 -18.08 -5.34 -8.92
C GLU A 233 -16.82 -5.45 -8.05
N GLY A 234 -16.55 -4.46 -7.20
CA GLY A 234 -15.38 -4.40 -6.32
C GLY A 234 -14.18 -3.71 -6.96
N ASN A 235 -14.30 -3.13 -8.15
CA ASN A 235 -13.22 -2.38 -8.79
C ASN A 235 -13.10 -1.00 -8.17
N PHE A 236 -11.86 -0.52 -7.94
CA PHE A 236 -11.63 0.82 -7.42
C PHE A 236 -12.09 1.90 -8.40
N ILE A 237 -12.97 2.80 -7.94
CA ILE A 237 -13.52 3.88 -8.78
C ILE A 237 -12.50 5.00 -9.09
N TYR A 238 -11.46 5.10 -8.26
CA TYR A 238 -10.38 6.08 -8.38
C TYR A 238 -9.07 5.39 -8.75
N GLN A 239 -8.93 5.06 -10.03
CA GLN A 239 -7.65 4.60 -10.58
C GLN A 239 -6.69 5.80 -10.67
N LYS A 240 -5.42 5.57 -10.30
CA LYS A 240 -4.29 6.50 -10.12
C LYS A 240 -4.48 7.97 -10.60
N ALA A 241 -4.08 8.92 -9.75
CA ALA A 241 -4.04 10.38 -9.97
C ALA A 241 -5.36 11.17 -9.82
N VAL A 242 -6.03 11.03 -8.67
CA VAL A 242 -7.23 11.83 -8.33
C VAL A 242 -7.00 13.35 -8.42
N ASN A 243 -5.79 13.82 -8.14
CA ASN A 243 -5.44 15.24 -8.29
C ASN A 243 -5.57 15.72 -9.76
N LYS A 244 -5.27 14.86 -10.75
CA LYS A 244 -5.49 15.18 -12.16
C LYS A 244 -6.98 15.27 -12.49
N LEU A 245 -7.81 14.38 -11.93
CA LEU A 245 -9.26 14.43 -12.08
C LEU A 245 -9.82 15.72 -11.47
N HIS A 246 -9.40 16.06 -10.25
CA HIS A 246 -9.80 17.28 -9.57
C HIS A 246 -9.39 18.55 -10.36
N ASN A 247 -8.15 18.61 -10.85
CA ASN A 247 -7.69 19.73 -11.67
C ASN A 247 -8.45 19.84 -13.01
N ARG A 248 -8.78 18.71 -13.65
CA ARG A 248 -9.63 18.71 -14.85
C ARG A 248 -11.03 19.25 -14.56
N LEU A 249 -11.61 18.90 -13.40
CA LEU A 249 -12.90 19.45 -12.99
C LEU A 249 -12.78 20.97 -12.78
N LYS A 250 -11.75 21.46 -12.08
CA LYS A 250 -11.50 22.90 -11.88
C LYS A 250 -11.37 23.69 -13.19
N ASN A 251 -10.80 23.08 -14.23
CA ASN A 251 -10.70 23.72 -15.55
C ASN A 251 -12.05 23.84 -16.27
N ASN A 252 -13.06 23.04 -15.90
CA ASN A 252 -14.44 23.19 -16.37
C ASN A 252 -15.26 23.98 -15.34
N LEU A 253 -15.11 25.30 -15.35
CA LEU A 253 -15.67 26.22 -14.35
C LEU A 253 -17.18 26.01 -14.10
N LYS A 254 -17.97 25.85 -15.16
CA LYS A 254 -19.43 25.65 -15.04
C LYS A 254 -19.75 24.36 -14.28
N ARG A 255 -19.19 23.23 -14.73
CA ARG A 255 -19.42 21.94 -14.08
C ARG A 255 -18.88 21.92 -12.65
N TYR A 256 -17.73 22.55 -12.42
CA TYR A 256 -17.14 22.63 -11.08
C TYR A 256 -18.02 23.44 -10.12
N ALA A 257 -18.56 24.58 -10.56
CA ALA A 257 -19.48 25.38 -9.77
C ALA A 257 -20.77 24.61 -9.46
N GLU A 258 -21.34 23.90 -10.44
CA GLU A 258 -22.52 23.06 -10.23
C GLU A 258 -22.29 21.94 -9.20
N LEU A 259 -21.15 21.25 -9.27
CA LEU A 259 -20.79 20.20 -8.32
C LEU A 259 -20.50 20.76 -6.93
N THR A 260 -19.82 21.90 -6.87
CA THR A 260 -19.50 22.62 -5.62
C THR A 260 -20.77 23.06 -4.91
N GLY A 261 -21.69 23.73 -5.60
CA GLY A 261 -22.96 24.17 -4.99
C GLY A 261 -23.83 23.01 -4.53
N LYS A 262 -23.79 21.86 -5.22
CA LYS A 262 -24.45 20.63 -4.74
C LYS A 262 -23.84 20.10 -3.44
N ALA A 263 -22.51 20.10 -3.34
CA ALA A 263 -21.81 19.65 -2.14
C ALA A 263 -22.03 20.61 -0.95
N GLU A 264 -21.88 21.92 -1.17
CA GLU A 264 -22.09 22.97 -0.17
C GLU A 264 -23.52 22.92 0.37
N LYS A 265 -24.53 22.80 -0.50
CA LYS A 265 -25.92 22.67 -0.07
C LYS A 265 -26.15 21.49 0.88
N ILE A 266 -25.53 20.34 0.61
CA ILE A 266 -25.64 19.16 1.50
C ILE A 266 -24.98 19.45 2.84
N ILE A 267 -23.78 20.04 2.82
CA ILE A 267 -23.01 20.32 4.04
C ILE A 267 -23.72 21.37 4.89
N GLU A 268 -24.16 22.48 4.31
CA GLU A 268 -24.85 23.57 5.02
C GLU A 268 -26.21 23.16 5.57
N SER A 269 -26.95 22.31 4.85
CA SER A 269 -28.26 21.84 5.32
C SER A 269 -28.15 20.94 6.56
N ASN A 270 -27.01 20.25 6.72
CA ASN A 270 -26.86 19.19 7.71
C ASN A 270 -25.79 19.47 8.79
N ALA A 271 -24.85 20.38 8.54
CA ALA A 271 -23.81 20.79 9.49
C ALA A 271 -23.71 22.33 9.69
N PRO A 272 -24.82 23.07 9.82
CA PRO A 272 -24.78 24.53 9.89
C PRO A 272 -24.01 25.06 11.10
N LYS A 273 -23.96 24.29 12.20
CA LYS A 273 -23.29 24.71 13.44
C LYS A 273 -21.78 24.51 13.38
N SER A 274 -21.30 23.53 12.61
CA SER A 274 -19.88 23.22 12.48
C SER A 274 -19.14 24.08 11.45
N ILE A 275 -19.86 24.84 10.61
CA ILE A 275 -19.27 25.72 9.58
C ILE A 275 -18.92 27.13 10.14
N GLY A 276 -19.49 27.50 11.29
CA GLY A 276 -19.34 28.84 11.90
C GLY A 276 -18.36 28.93 13.07
N GLN A 277 -17.56 27.89 13.33
CA GLN A 277 -16.51 27.82 14.35
C GLN A 277 -15.13 27.84 13.71
#